data_AF-A0A7S4VFP0-F1
#
_entry.id   AF-A0A7S4VFP0-F1
#
_cell.length_a   1.000
_cell.length_b   1.000
_cell.length_c   1.000
_cell.angle_alpha   90.00
_cell.angle_beta   90.00
_cell.angle_gamma   90.00
#
_symmetry.space_group_name_H-M   'P 1'
#
loop_
_entity.id
_entity.type
_entity.pdbx_description
1 polymer ?
#
loop_
_entity_poly.entity_id
_entity_poly.type
_entity_poly.pdbx_seq_one_letter_code
_entity_poly.pdbx_strand_id
1 'polypeptide(L)'
;TTMSTSRSKKLIPIIKPPHPSASLVRILCTIHAKPPRWVADAPRPYLVTDPSSAEKGECGHVYDRSKQELQLTGYIRGHIPWDVNSLVHIPNLGTFGVKRVEKATAPLTSARNRDTSSMEQESEVQVVDVDHSIRESLQMFATPDALEGEQNLIGFDEDREYDEDDIDNDADDKGFQKGESRPTGWSDYQSAWLDAIDLDGEEDEVDHGELAFALNKKSDSASVAAAGMLDLDEANDVTPEERRALLEQRRKGRKEDLEFPDEVEVQDDVKASDRFARYRSLKSFRRSHWDPKENLPDSYGNIYHFQSFKSTQRDVMADMKDVMDAAAEAMTPGGRWSKEHNKQKNEDSMDDKDMTDSSDEDEDLLEGRLPSGMYVTITVESVPPSSYDCISPSALLAVVSLLPHENKASVMHAGLSQTPNCEMPPSDPIKSKDVLTIRCGWRTWRCRPVFSQNNLNSDKHKFERYMPTDGAHFAASFFGPVTYAPCPVLVFREAGPERNVRQLVAVGSVLGADAERIVVKRIILTGFPVRVHKRHATVKYMFYNPDDVMWFKPAGLTTKHGLQGNIIESVGVHGTMKCLFNAPIKQHDTVCLPLYKRIFPKYAPTAVGPREGDDGATTATRKEQLVVF
;
A
#
# COMPACT_ATOMS: atom_id res chain seq x y z
N THR A 1 55.30 0.59 -8.09
CA THR A 1 54.45 -0.61 -8.12
C THR A 1 54.89 -1.54 -7.01
N THR A 2 54.21 -1.56 -5.87
CA THR A 2 54.49 -2.51 -4.78
C THR A 2 53.21 -3.30 -4.51
N MET A 3 53.28 -4.61 -4.72
CA MET A 3 52.15 -5.54 -4.57
C MET A 3 52.29 -6.32 -3.25
N SER A 4 51.38 -6.11 -2.31
CA SER A 4 51.20 -6.97 -1.13
C SER A 4 50.04 -7.94 -1.39
N THR A 5 50.30 -9.25 -1.50
CA THR A 5 49.35 -10.35 -1.79
C THR A 5 48.53 -10.80 -0.59
N SER A 6 47.22 -10.57 -0.66
CA SER A 6 46.18 -11.19 0.18
C SER A 6 44.94 -11.46 -0.68
N ARG A 7 44.27 -12.58 -0.43
CA ARG A 7 43.21 -13.17 -1.27
C ARG A 7 42.01 -12.21 -1.45
N SER A 8 41.59 -12.02 -2.70
CA SER A 8 40.59 -11.05 -3.19
C SER A 8 40.99 -9.56 -3.11
N LYS A 9 42.10 -9.19 -3.74
CA LYS A 9 42.37 -7.76 -3.98
C LYS A 9 41.37 -7.19 -4.98
N LYS A 10 40.29 -6.55 -4.48
CA LYS A 10 39.72 -5.43 -5.22
C LYS A 10 40.84 -4.39 -5.32
N LEU A 11 41.43 -4.24 -6.51
CA LEU A 11 42.37 -3.16 -6.79
C LEU A 11 41.60 -1.86 -6.61
N ILE A 12 41.90 -1.10 -5.54
CA ILE A 12 41.37 0.25 -5.37
C ILE A 12 42.28 1.16 -6.20
N PRO A 13 41.81 1.72 -7.34
CA PRO A 13 42.61 2.62 -8.14
C PRO A 13 42.88 3.90 -7.32
N ILE A 14 44.14 4.18 -7.02
CA ILE A 14 44.54 5.41 -6.34
C ILE A 14 44.65 6.51 -7.39
N ILE A 15 43.75 7.50 -7.33
CA ILE A 15 43.79 8.70 -8.17
C ILE A 15 44.80 9.66 -7.54
N LYS A 16 45.93 9.92 -8.22
CA LYS A 16 46.85 11.01 -7.85
C LYS A 16 46.64 12.17 -8.82
N PRO A 17 46.24 13.37 -8.36
CA PRO A 17 46.19 14.56 -9.22
C PRO A 17 47.60 14.90 -9.75
N PRO A 18 47.77 15.44 -10.98
CA PRO A 18 46.77 16.13 -11.80
C PRO A 18 46.23 15.35 -13.02
N HIS A 19 46.73 14.15 -13.32
CA HIS A 19 46.27 13.40 -14.50
C HIS A 19 45.24 12.34 -14.11
N PRO A 20 44.05 12.29 -14.75
CA PRO A 20 43.17 11.14 -14.62
C PRO A 20 43.96 9.92 -15.07
N SER A 21 44.02 8.88 -14.23
CA SER A 21 44.76 7.68 -14.58
C SER A 21 44.12 7.07 -15.82
N ALA A 22 44.82 7.09 -16.97
CA ALA A 22 44.33 6.54 -18.23
C ALA A 22 43.83 5.08 -18.07
N SER A 23 44.41 4.35 -17.11
CA SER A 23 43.97 3.03 -16.69
C SER A 23 42.53 3.02 -16.15
N LEU A 24 42.10 4.00 -15.34
CA LEU A 24 40.74 4.08 -14.81
C LEU A 24 39.75 4.39 -15.92
N VAL A 25 40.06 5.34 -16.81
CA VAL A 25 39.22 5.63 -17.99
C VAL A 25 39.09 4.38 -18.87
N ARG A 26 40.20 3.70 -19.16
CA ARG A 26 40.18 2.43 -19.91
C ARG A 26 39.32 1.38 -19.21
N ILE A 27 39.41 1.25 -17.89
CA ILE A 27 38.57 0.35 -17.10
C ILE A 27 37.08 0.72 -17.26
N LEU A 28 36.71 1.99 -17.10
CA LEU A 28 35.32 2.45 -17.26
C LEU A 28 34.79 2.25 -18.68
N CYS A 29 35.61 2.43 -19.71
CA CYS A 29 35.21 2.22 -21.10
C CYS A 29 35.15 0.75 -21.53
N THR A 30 35.85 -0.16 -20.83
CA THR A 30 35.91 -1.60 -21.19
C THR A 30 35.04 -2.47 -20.31
N ILE A 31 34.75 -2.07 -19.07
CA ILE A 31 33.83 -2.79 -18.21
C ILE A 31 32.41 -2.60 -18.74
N HIS A 32 31.75 -3.70 -19.11
CA HIS A 32 30.32 -3.70 -19.31
C HIS A 32 29.61 -3.38 -18.00
N ALA A 33 29.07 -2.17 -17.88
CA ALA A 33 28.22 -1.79 -16.77
C ALA A 33 26.91 -2.57 -16.84
N LYS A 34 26.68 -3.48 -15.89
CA LYS A 34 25.37 -4.12 -15.72
C LYS A 34 24.52 -3.26 -14.78
N PRO A 35 23.31 -2.83 -15.18
CA PRO A 35 22.42 -2.12 -14.28
C PRO A 35 22.03 -3.02 -13.08
N PRO A 36 21.52 -2.44 -11.98
CA PRO A 36 20.97 -3.23 -10.89
C PRO A 36 19.91 -4.20 -11.41
N ARG A 37 19.81 -5.40 -10.82
CA ARG A 37 18.88 -6.46 -11.28
C ARG A 37 17.45 -5.97 -11.47
N TRP A 38 16.92 -5.16 -10.56
CA TRP A 38 15.56 -4.64 -10.68
C TRP A 38 15.36 -3.60 -11.81
N VAL A 39 16.44 -3.12 -12.43
CA VAL A 39 16.43 -2.26 -13.63
C VAL A 39 16.81 -3.07 -14.87
N ALA A 40 17.72 -4.03 -14.73
CA ALA A 40 18.19 -4.89 -15.82
C ALA A 40 17.15 -5.96 -16.20
N ASP A 41 16.62 -6.65 -15.19
CA ASP A 41 15.66 -7.74 -15.32
C ASP A 41 14.22 -7.21 -15.41
N ALA A 42 13.99 -5.94 -15.07
CA ALA A 42 12.69 -5.31 -15.26
C ALA A 42 12.57 -4.75 -16.68
N PRO A 43 11.48 -5.05 -17.39
CA PRO A 43 11.23 -4.61 -18.75
C PRO A 43 10.82 -3.13 -18.83
N ARG A 44 11.69 -2.19 -18.42
CA ARG A 44 11.35 -0.76 -18.40
C ARG A 44 12.36 0.06 -19.19
N PRO A 45 11.94 0.69 -20.30
CA PRO A 45 12.78 1.71 -20.92
C PRO A 45 12.78 2.97 -20.05
N TYR A 46 13.96 3.57 -19.91
CA TYR A 46 14.18 4.79 -19.15
C TYR A 46 15.11 5.73 -19.89
N LEU A 47 14.90 7.03 -19.71
CA LEU A 47 15.73 8.10 -20.25
C LEU A 47 16.34 8.89 -19.09
N VAL A 48 17.58 9.32 -19.25
CA VAL A 48 18.24 10.23 -18.30
C VAL A 48 18.57 11.51 -19.06
N THR A 49 18.17 12.66 -18.50
CA THR A 49 18.39 13.95 -19.14
C THR A 49 19.88 14.25 -19.28
N ASP A 50 20.29 14.75 -20.44
CA ASP A 50 21.67 15.14 -20.72
C ASP A 50 21.85 16.64 -20.44
N PRO A 51 22.81 17.09 -19.61
CA PRO A 51 23.04 18.51 -19.37
C PRO A 51 23.62 19.28 -20.58
N SER A 52 24.10 18.59 -21.63
CA SER A 52 24.79 19.23 -22.76
C SER A 52 23.90 19.81 -23.85
N SER A 53 22.59 19.55 -23.80
CA SER A 53 21.60 20.03 -24.79
C SER A 53 21.00 21.40 -24.48
N ALA A 54 21.22 21.96 -23.30
CA ALA A 54 20.65 23.26 -22.95
C ALA A 54 21.52 24.40 -23.46
N GLU A 55 20.93 25.29 -24.27
CA GLU A 55 21.58 26.49 -24.83
C GLU A 55 22.06 27.50 -23.76
N LYS A 56 21.75 27.29 -22.47
CA LYS A 56 22.03 28.24 -21.36
C LYS A 56 22.70 27.62 -20.13
N GLY A 57 23.35 26.46 -20.23
CA GLY A 57 24.10 25.87 -19.10
C GLY A 57 23.23 25.38 -17.93
N GLU A 58 21.92 25.25 -18.14
CA GLU A 58 20.98 24.56 -17.26
C GLU A 58 20.88 23.08 -17.69
N CYS A 59 20.35 22.18 -16.86
CA CYS A 59 20.25 20.77 -17.26
C CYS A 59 19.29 20.58 -18.45
N GLY A 60 19.38 19.48 -19.22
CA GLY A 60 18.64 19.23 -20.47
C GLY A 60 17.13 19.00 -20.34
N HIS A 61 16.49 19.76 -19.46
CA HIS A 61 15.06 19.87 -19.30
C HIS A 61 14.63 21.32 -19.41
N VAL A 62 13.58 21.60 -20.19
CA VAL A 62 13.03 22.94 -20.41
C VAL A 62 11.55 22.92 -20.05
N TYR A 63 11.12 23.83 -19.19
CA TYR A 63 9.72 23.91 -18.76
C TYR A 63 9.04 25.17 -19.30
N ASP A 64 7.98 24.98 -20.09
CA ASP A 64 7.12 26.07 -20.56
C ASP A 64 5.96 26.26 -19.58
N ARG A 65 6.06 27.32 -18.75
CA ARG A 65 5.05 27.68 -17.75
C ARG A 65 3.70 28.03 -18.38
N SER A 66 3.67 28.52 -19.61
CA SER A 66 2.42 28.95 -20.26
C SER A 66 1.56 27.77 -20.71
N LYS A 67 2.22 26.67 -21.13
CA LYS A 67 1.57 25.47 -21.64
C LYS A 67 1.56 24.31 -20.64
N GLN A 68 2.26 24.44 -19.51
CA GLN A 68 2.49 23.37 -18.54
C GLN A 68 3.17 22.14 -19.18
N GLU A 69 4.10 22.40 -20.10
CA GLU A 69 4.81 21.39 -20.87
C GLU A 69 6.26 21.28 -20.39
N LEU A 70 6.72 20.04 -20.21
CA LEU A 70 8.10 19.74 -19.83
C LEU A 70 8.79 18.99 -20.96
N GLN A 71 9.85 19.58 -21.51
CA GLN A 71 10.69 18.97 -22.53
C GLN A 71 11.91 18.33 -21.88
N LEU A 72 12.18 17.07 -22.20
CA LEU A 72 13.24 16.26 -21.62
C LEU A 72 14.08 15.67 -22.74
N THR A 73 15.38 16.00 -22.77
CA THR A 73 16.30 15.58 -23.83
C THR A 73 17.31 14.57 -23.30
N GLY A 74 17.48 13.44 -23.97
CA GLY A 74 18.41 12.41 -23.53
C GLY A 74 18.42 11.15 -24.37
N TYR A 75 19.20 10.16 -23.90
CA TYR A 75 19.31 8.86 -24.55
C TYR A 75 18.33 7.86 -23.94
N ILE A 76 17.60 7.13 -24.79
CA ILE A 76 16.78 6.00 -24.37
C ILE A 76 17.70 4.86 -23.94
N ARG A 77 17.45 4.31 -22.75
CA ARG A 77 18.17 3.17 -22.17
C ARG A 77 17.17 2.08 -21.76
N GLY A 78 17.64 0.84 -21.77
CA GLY A 78 16.82 -0.34 -21.48
C GLY A 78 16.93 -1.37 -22.60
N HIS A 79 16.47 -2.58 -22.32
CA HIS A 79 16.43 -3.67 -23.31
C HIS A 79 15.22 -3.58 -24.23
N ILE A 80 14.17 -2.91 -23.77
CA ILE A 80 12.90 -2.76 -24.50
C ILE A 80 12.88 -1.41 -25.21
N PRO A 81 12.32 -1.35 -26.42
CA PRO A 81 12.12 -0.09 -27.12
C PRO A 81 11.08 0.80 -26.40
N TRP A 82 11.28 2.10 -26.48
CA TRP A 82 10.40 3.08 -25.86
C TRP A 82 9.07 3.14 -26.59
N ASP A 83 7.96 2.93 -25.89
CA ASP A 83 6.62 3.11 -26.43
C ASP A 83 6.17 4.57 -26.27
N VAL A 84 5.68 5.18 -27.34
CA VAL A 84 5.21 6.58 -27.35
C VAL A 84 3.84 6.72 -26.67
N ASN A 85 3.02 5.65 -26.67
CA ASN A 85 1.67 5.67 -26.11
C ASN A 85 1.63 5.38 -24.61
N SER A 86 2.73 4.85 -24.05
CA SER A 86 2.80 4.50 -22.64
C SER A 86 2.84 5.74 -21.74
N LEU A 87 2.32 5.59 -20.52
CA LEU A 87 2.46 6.60 -19.50
C LEU A 87 3.89 6.66 -18.97
N VAL A 88 4.30 7.84 -18.57
CA VAL A 88 5.66 8.11 -18.13
C VAL A 88 5.66 8.57 -16.69
N HIS A 89 6.59 8.05 -15.89
CA HIS A 89 6.82 8.49 -14.53
C HIS A 89 8.15 9.21 -14.41
N ILE A 90 8.11 10.40 -13.82
CA ILE A 90 9.29 11.20 -13.50
C ILE A 90 9.41 11.25 -11.97
N PRO A 91 10.48 10.71 -11.37
CA PRO A 91 10.63 10.70 -9.92
C PRO A 91 10.65 12.10 -9.33
N ASN A 92 9.87 12.29 -8.27
CA ASN A 92 9.60 13.56 -7.57
C ASN A 92 8.66 14.56 -8.27
N LEU A 93 8.19 14.29 -9.49
CA LEU A 93 7.16 15.08 -10.18
C LEU A 93 5.81 14.37 -10.26
N GLY A 94 5.80 13.06 -10.55
CA GLY A 94 4.59 12.26 -10.69
C GLY A 94 4.53 11.46 -12.00
N THR A 95 3.34 11.00 -12.34
CA THR A 95 3.05 10.28 -13.59
C THR A 95 2.32 11.19 -14.56
N PHE A 96 2.74 11.18 -15.82
CA PHE A 96 2.24 12.07 -16.86
C PHE A 96 2.12 11.37 -18.20
N GLY A 97 1.42 12.05 -19.10
CA GLY A 97 1.33 11.71 -20.50
C GLY A 97 2.48 12.22 -21.34
N VAL A 98 2.89 11.42 -22.32
CA VAL A 98 3.66 11.94 -23.44
C VAL A 98 2.71 12.66 -24.40
N LYS A 99 3.12 13.84 -24.87
CA LYS A 99 2.43 14.60 -25.92
C LYS A 99 3.00 14.28 -27.30
N ARG A 100 4.33 14.29 -27.40
CA ARG A 100 5.07 13.96 -28.63
C ARG A 100 6.52 13.61 -28.31
N VAL A 101 7.14 12.83 -29.19
CA VAL A 101 8.57 12.50 -29.12
C VAL A 101 9.26 12.96 -30.40
N GLU A 102 10.31 13.76 -30.26
CA GLU A 102 11.10 14.28 -31.36
C GLU A 102 12.46 13.59 -31.38
N LYS A 103 12.91 13.11 -32.55
CA LYS A 103 14.29 12.63 -32.71
C LYS A 103 15.24 13.83 -32.71
N ALA A 104 16.21 13.85 -31.81
CA ALA A 104 17.19 14.92 -31.68
C ALA A 104 18.59 14.46 -32.12
N THR A 105 19.41 15.38 -32.62
CA THR A 105 20.79 15.08 -33.02
C THR A 105 21.70 15.06 -31.78
N ALA A 106 22.34 13.92 -31.53
CA ALA A 106 23.22 13.76 -30.37
C ALA A 106 24.42 14.73 -30.39
N PRO A 107 24.77 15.36 -29.26
CA PRO A 107 25.84 16.37 -29.19
C PRO A 107 27.25 15.79 -29.41
N LEU A 108 27.46 14.50 -29.17
CA LEU A 108 28.76 13.83 -29.39
C LEU A 108 28.97 13.38 -30.84
N THR A 109 27.89 13.16 -31.61
CA THR A 109 27.99 12.80 -33.03
C THR A 109 28.25 13.99 -33.93
N SER A 110 27.78 15.19 -33.55
CA SER A 110 28.05 16.43 -34.29
C SER A 110 29.53 16.82 -34.28
N ALA A 111 30.28 16.49 -33.20
CA ALA A 111 31.71 16.74 -33.12
C ALA A 111 32.55 15.91 -34.11
N ARG A 112 32.11 14.69 -34.46
CA ARG A 112 32.84 13.78 -35.35
C ARG A 112 32.61 14.09 -36.84
N ASN A 113 31.48 14.71 -37.17
CA ASN A 113 31.16 15.15 -38.54
C ASN A 113 31.83 16.47 -38.94
N ARG A 114 32.47 17.18 -38.01
CA ARG A 114 33.10 18.47 -38.30
C ARG A 114 34.35 18.35 -39.18
N ASP A 115 34.95 17.16 -39.26
CA ASP A 115 36.13 16.87 -40.09
C ASP A 115 35.79 16.40 -41.52
N THR A 116 34.50 16.23 -41.86
CA THR A 116 34.06 15.90 -43.23
C THR A 116 33.19 17.02 -43.76
N SER A 117 33.77 17.90 -44.58
CA SER A 117 33.02 18.96 -45.26
C SER A 117 32.02 18.37 -46.25
N SER A 118 30.77 18.24 -45.85
CA SER A 118 29.61 18.09 -46.75
C SER A 118 28.41 18.73 -46.07
N MET A 119 27.75 19.65 -46.81
CA MET A 119 26.46 20.29 -46.57
C MET A 119 25.76 19.98 -45.24
N GLU A 120 25.48 21.03 -44.46
CA GLU A 120 24.51 21.00 -43.36
C GLU A 120 23.14 20.57 -43.92
N GLN A 121 22.92 19.26 -43.95
CA GLN A 121 21.61 18.69 -44.16
C GLN A 121 20.90 18.89 -42.83
N GLU A 122 20.00 19.88 -42.75
CA GLU A 122 19.02 19.98 -41.67
C GLU A 122 18.34 18.62 -41.57
N SER A 123 18.73 17.83 -40.57
CA SER A 123 18.09 16.54 -40.33
C SER A 123 16.66 16.84 -39.93
N GLU A 124 15.74 16.58 -40.86
CA GLU A 124 14.29 16.72 -40.66
C GLU A 124 13.92 16.04 -39.34
N VAL A 125 13.45 16.84 -38.37
CA VAL A 125 13.09 16.36 -37.04
C VAL A 125 11.89 15.44 -37.21
N GLN A 126 12.14 14.12 -37.25
CA GLN A 126 11.05 13.15 -37.25
C GLN A 126 10.34 13.23 -35.90
N VAL A 127 9.16 13.83 -35.93
CA VAL A 127 8.21 13.87 -34.82
C VAL A 127 7.38 12.60 -34.90
N VAL A 128 7.37 11.82 -33.82
CA VAL A 128 6.42 10.72 -33.65
C VAL A 128 5.32 11.24 -32.73
N ASP A 129 4.13 11.42 -33.31
CA ASP A 129 2.95 11.86 -32.58
C ASP A 129 2.31 10.70 -31.81
N VAL A 130 1.75 11.03 -30.63
CA VAL A 130 1.10 10.07 -29.73
C VAL A 130 -0.35 9.88 -30.13
N ASP A 131 -0.84 8.64 -30.17
CA ASP A 131 -2.27 8.38 -30.30
C ASP A 131 -2.93 8.39 -28.92
N HIS A 132 -3.74 9.43 -28.66
CA HIS A 132 -4.43 9.60 -27.39
C HIS A 132 -5.51 8.52 -27.13
N SER A 133 -5.96 7.78 -28.15
CA SER A 133 -7.04 6.80 -28.03
C SER A 133 -6.58 5.47 -27.44
N ILE A 134 -5.35 5.06 -27.75
CA ILE A 134 -4.75 3.79 -27.30
C ILE A 134 -4.15 3.94 -25.89
N ARG A 135 -3.79 5.16 -25.52
CA ARG A 135 -3.10 5.49 -24.28
C ARG A 135 -3.94 5.17 -23.04
N GLU A 136 -3.27 4.59 -22.02
CA GLU A 136 -3.89 4.35 -20.71
C GLU A 136 -4.32 5.66 -20.02
N SER A 137 -5.45 5.59 -19.30
CA SER A 137 -5.97 6.72 -18.53
C SER A 137 -4.99 7.18 -17.44
N LEU A 138 -4.86 8.50 -17.28
CA LEU A 138 -4.07 9.11 -16.22
C LEU A 138 -4.73 8.95 -14.83
N GLN A 139 -6.03 8.64 -14.78
CA GLN A 139 -6.75 8.47 -13.53
C GLN A 139 -6.25 7.22 -12.78
N MET A 140 -5.70 7.42 -11.58
CA MET A 140 -5.17 6.33 -10.76
C MET A 140 -6.28 5.53 -10.05
N PHE A 141 -7.35 6.20 -9.65
CA PHE A 141 -8.47 5.57 -8.93
C PHE A 141 -9.59 5.23 -9.89
N ALA A 142 -10.27 4.12 -9.63
CA ALA A 142 -11.51 3.80 -10.30
C ALA A 142 -12.60 4.75 -9.80
N THR A 143 -13.41 5.27 -10.71
CA THR A 143 -14.69 5.86 -10.33
C THR A 143 -15.60 4.71 -9.91
N PRO A 144 -16.16 4.71 -8.69
CA PRO A 144 -17.11 3.69 -8.29
C PRO A 144 -18.30 3.78 -9.25
N ASP A 145 -18.44 2.78 -10.12
CA ASP A 145 -19.57 2.72 -11.04
C ASP A 145 -20.81 2.36 -10.23
N ALA A 146 -21.80 3.26 -10.24
CA ALA A 146 -23.06 3.04 -9.55
C ALA A 146 -23.80 1.80 -10.11
N LEU A 147 -23.52 1.40 -11.35
CA LEU A 147 -24.10 0.22 -11.98
C LEU A 147 -23.42 -1.11 -11.56
N GLU A 148 -22.12 -1.10 -11.23
CA GLU A 148 -21.42 -2.27 -10.67
C GLU A 148 -21.72 -2.47 -9.18
N GLY A 149 -22.14 -1.41 -8.49
CA GLY A 149 -22.64 -1.44 -7.11
C GLY A 149 -23.97 -2.22 -6.94
N GLU A 150 -24.64 -2.59 -8.03
CA GLU A 150 -25.90 -3.32 -8.02
C GLU A 150 -25.78 -4.80 -8.47
N GLN A 151 -24.58 -5.29 -8.81
CA GLN A 151 -24.36 -6.70 -9.20
C GLN A 151 -23.75 -7.61 -8.12
N ASN A 152 -23.79 -7.19 -6.85
CA ASN A 152 -23.56 -8.07 -5.68
C ASN A 152 -24.87 -8.56 -5.03
N LEU A 153 -25.98 -8.61 -5.77
CA LEU A 153 -27.10 -9.51 -5.50
C LEU A 153 -27.20 -10.55 -6.62
N ILE A 154 -26.33 -11.57 -6.58
CA ILE A 154 -26.53 -12.81 -7.32
C ILE A 154 -26.26 -13.95 -6.34
N GLY A 155 -27.35 -14.56 -5.88
CA GLY A 155 -27.34 -15.72 -4.97
C GLY A 155 -28.22 -15.61 -3.72
N PHE A 156 -29.34 -14.89 -3.75
CA PHE A 156 -30.51 -15.40 -3.02
C PHE A 156 -31.08 -16.51 -3.91
N ASP A 157 -30.78 -17.77 -3.56
CA ASP A 157 -31.67 -18.87 -3.89
C ASP A 157 -32.98 -18.61 -3.13
N GLU A 158 -33.90 -17.87 -3.75
CA GLU A 158 -35.31 -18.24 -3.64
C GLU A 158 -35.42 -19.69 -4.15
N ASP A 159 -36.13 -20.53 -3.41
CA ASP A 159 -36.26 -21.99 -3.58
C ASP A 159 -35.27 -22.85 -2.77
N ARG A 160 -35.20 -22.61 -1.45
CA ARG A 160 -35.18 -23.73 -0.48
C ARG A 160 -36.42 -23.68 0.39
N GLU A 161 -37.40 -24.48 -0.02
CA GLU A 161 -38.41 -25.07 0.86
C GLU A 161 -37.65 -25.74 2.02
N TYR A 162 -37.67 -25.13 3.21
CA TYR A 162 -37.20 -25.77 4.41
C TYR A 162 -38.33 -26.66 4.91
N ASP A 163 -38.13 -27.96 4.76
CA ASP A 163 -38.84 -28.98 5.53
C ASP A 163 -38.68 -28.63 7.02
N GLU A 164 -39.82 -28.28 7.60
CA GLU A 164 -40.04 -28.07 9.01
C GLU A 164 -40.09 -29.46 9.67
N ASP A 165 -38.95 -29.98 10.13
CA ASP A 165 -38.91 -31.14 11.05
C ASP A 165 -37.64 -31.16 11.93
N ASP A 166 -37.88 -31.08 13.24
CA ASP A 166 -37.14 -31.58 14.41
C ASP A 166 -35.69 -31.14 14.69
N ILE A 167 -35.55 -30.03 15.42
CA ILE A 167 -34.58 -29.93 16.52
C ILE A 167 -35.31 -29.43 17.78
N ASP A 168 -35.80 -30.37 18.59
CA ASP A 168 -36.18 -30.14 19.98
C ASP A 168 -34.95 -29.62 20.78
N ASN A 169 -34.96 -28.32 21.07
CA ASN A 169 -34.35 -27.81 22.29
C ASN A 169 -35.34 -26.84 22.93
N ASP A 170 -36.07 -27.36 23.92
CA ASP A 170 -36.85 -26.58 24.87
C ASP A 170 -35.97 -25.47 25.49
N ALA A 171 -36.09 -24.27 24.95
CA ALA A 171 -35.66 -23.04 25.59
C ALA A 171 -36.75 -22.01 25.34
N ASP A 172 -37.63 -21.87 26.34
CA ASP A 172 -38.64 -20.82 26.43
C ASP A 172 -37.95 -19.43 26.38
N ASP A 173 -37.74 -18.88 25.19
CA ASP A 173 -37.24 -17.51 25.00
C ASP A 173 -38.42 -16.54 24.96
N LYS A 174 -38.94 -16.21 26.15
CA LYS A 174 -39.90 -15.12 26.30
C LYS A 174 -39.16 -13.78 26.20
N GLY A 175 -39.22 -13.17 25.03
CA GLY A 175 -38.82 -11.77 24.82
C GLY A 175 -39.58 -10.84 25.77
N PHE A 176 -38.85 -10.06 26.55
CA PHE A 176 -39.41 -9.10 27.51
C PHE A 176 -39.81 -7.80 26.79
N GLN A 177 -41.12 -7.54 26.65
CA GLN A 177 -41.64 -6.23 26.29
C GLN A 177 -41.94 -5.43 27.57
N LYS A 178 -41.56 -4.14 27.59
CA LYS A 178 -41.75 -3.27 28.74
C LYS A 178 -43.18 -2.73 28.76
N GLY A 179 -44.06 -3.37 29.53
CA GLY A 179 -45.42 -2.89 29.78
C GLY A 179 -45.46 -1.49 30.40
N GLU A 180 -46.41 -0.67 29.92
CA GLU A 180 -46.71 0.65 30.48
C GLU A 180 -47.55 0.54 31.76
N SER A 181 -47.36 1.54 32.64
CA SER A 181 -48.04 1.77 33.94
C SER A 181 -47.50 1.04 35.18
N ARG A 182 -46.25 1.37 35.53
CA ARG A 182 -45.65 1.06 36.85
C ARG A 182 -46.25 1.94 37.96
N PRO A 183 -46.70 1.38 39.09
CA PRO A 183 -46.93 2.16 40.30
C PRO A 183 -45.64 2.87 40.75
N THR A 184 -45.73 4.15 41.10
CA THR A 184 -44.56 4.94 41.55
C THR A 184 -43.90 4.29 42.77
N GLY A 185 -42.65 3.85 42.64
CA GLY A 185 -41.83 3.31 43.74
C GLY A 185 -41.55 1.79 43.68
N TRP A 186 -42.01 1.08 42.64
CA TRP A 186 -41.70 -0.34 42.45
C TRP A 186 -40.36 -0.56 41.74
N SER A 187 -39.58 -1.54 42.21
CA SER A 187 -38.34 -1.99 41.56
C SER A 187 -38.61 -2.89 40.35
N ASP A 188 -37.66 -2.97 39.40
CA ASP A 188 -37.80 -3.80 38.19
C ASP A 188 -38.10 -5.29 38.50
N TYR A 189 -37.55 -5.80 39.62
CA TYR A 189 -37.85 -7.14 40.11
C TYR A 189 -39.32 -7.29 40.53
N GLN A 190 -39.91 -6.29 41.19
CA GLN A 190 -41.30 -6.34 41.64
C GLN A 190 -42.30 -6.20 40.49
N SER A 191 -41.94 -5.43 39.45
CA SER A 191 -42.77 -5.32 38.23
C SER A 191 -42.78 -6.59 37.40
N ALA A 192 -41.67 -7.36 37.34
CA ALA A 192 -41.64 -8.62 36.59
C ALA A 192 -42.64 -9.67 37.14
N TRP A 193 -43.01 -9.59 38.42
CA TRP A 193 -44.07 -10.42 39.00
C TRP A 193 -45.48 -9.96 38.63
N LEU A 194 -45.69 -8.66 38.35
CA LEU A 194 -46.97 -8.15 37.85
C LEU A 194 -47.15 -8.51 36.38
N ASP A 195 -46.11 -8.34 35.56
CA ASP A 195 -46.15 -8.67 34.13
C ASP A 195 -46.38 -10.18 33.90
N ALA A 196 -45.93 -11.04 34.82
CA ALA A 196 -46.19 -12.48 34.77
C ALA A 196 -47.64 -12.87 35.12
N ILE A 197 -48.43 -11.95 35.70
CA ILE A 197 -49.84 -12.17 36.09
C ILE A 197 -50.81 -11.72 34.98
N ASP A 198 -50.41 -10.78 34.12
CA ASP A 198 -51.28 -10.17 33.09
C ASP A 198 -51.18 -10.84 31.68
N LEU A 199 -50.71 -12.09 31.60
CA LEU A 199 -50.57 -12.82 30.32
C LEU A 199 -51.91 -13.41 29.83
N ASP A 200 -52.82 -12.57 29.31
CA ASP A 200 -53.97 -12.96 28.47
C ASP A 200 -54.32 -11.87 27.43
N GLY A 201 -53.35 -11.34 26.64
CA GLY A 201 -53.70 -10.32 25.62
C GLY A 201 -52.63 -10.01 24.56
N GLU A 202 -52.96 -10.37 23.31
CA GLU A 202 -52.57 -9.90 21.97
C GLU A 202 -51.13 -9.41 21.66
N GLU A 203 -50.57 -10.04 20.62
CA GLU A 203 -49.31 -9.73 19.95
C GLU A 203 -49.51 -8.66 18.86
N ASP A 204 -48.63 -7.67 18.81
CA ASP A 204 -48.39 -6.86 17.61
C ASP A 204 -46.87 -6.83 17.31
N GLU A 205 -46.51 -7.19 16.08
CA GLU A 205 -45.15 -7.20 15.54
C GLU A 205 -44.60 -5.78 15.33
N VAL A 206 -43.37 -5.51 15.78
CA VAL A 206 -42.57 -4.38 15.28
C VAL A 206 -41.10 -4.75 15.14
N ASP A 207 -40.57 -4.53 13.92
CA ASP A 207 -39.21 -4.83 13.45
C ASP A 207 -38.14 -3.91 14.07
N HIS A 208 -37.04 -4.50 14.57
CA HIS A 208 -35.91 -3.84 15.24
C HIS A 208 -34.69 -3.58 14.32
N GLY A 209 -34.82 -3.68 12.99
CA GLY A 209 -33.71 -3.53 12.04
C GLY A 209 -33.02 -2.15 11.96
N GLU A 210 -33.68 -1.04 12.35
CA GLU A 210 -33.18 0.31 12.01
C GLU A 210 -32.14 0.92 12.98
N LEU A 211 -31.99 0.39 14.20
CA LEU A 211 -31.09 0.98 15.21
C LEU A 211 -29.60 0.70 14.95
N ALA A 212 -29.27 -0.42 14.29
CA ALA A 212 -27.89 -0.77 13.95
C ALA A 212 -27.29 0.15 12.88
N PHE A 213 -28.12 0.66 11.96
CA PHE A 213 -27.66 1.55 10.89
C PHE A 213 -27.43 3.00 11.38
N ALA A 214 -28.27 3.49 12.30
CA ALA A 214 -28.15 4.82 12.89
C ALA A 214 -26.89 4.99 13.78
N LEU A 215 -26.45 3.93 14.46
CA LEU A 215 -25.22 3.90 15.26
C LEU A 215 -23.95 3.93 14.39
N ASN A 216 -24.01 3.39 13.17
CA ASN A 216 -22.89 3.43 12.24
C ASN A 216 -22.58 4.87 11.80
N LYS A 217 -23.63 5.68 11.52
CA LYS A 217 -23.51 7.08 11.06
C LYS A 217 -23.04 8.06 12.14
N LYS A 218 -23.28 7.74 13.43
CA LYS A 218 -22.90 8.62 14.56
C LYS A 218 -21.49 8.35 15.10
N SER A 219 -20.91 7.20 14.79
CA SER A 219 -19.55 6.82 15.23
C SER A 219 -18.42 7.52 14.47
N ASP A 220 -18.70 8.16 13.33
CA ASP A 220 -17.74 9.02 12.60
C ASP A 220 -17.68 10.47 13.11
N SER A 221 -18.49 10.86 14.11
CA SER A 221 -18.49 12.22 14.69
C SER A 221 -18.38 12.30 16.22
N ALA A 222 -18.20 11.18 16.93
CA ALA A 222 -18.03 11.16 18.39
C ALA A 222 -16.57 10.94 18.80
N SER A 223 -15.76 11.98 18.59
CA SER A 223 -14.42 12.12 19.16
C SER A 223 -14.49 12.45 20.65
N VAL A 224 -14.40 11.45 21.55
CA VAL A 224 -14.11 11.73 22.98
C VAL A 224 -13.21 10.72 23.68
N ALA A 225 -12.62 9.77 22.95
CA ALA A 225 -11.50 8.93 23.44
C ALA A 225 -10.28 8.99 22.51
N ALA A 226 -10.18 10.05 21.70
CA ALA A 226 -9.06 10.34 20.80
C ALA A 226 -8.03 11.32 21.43
N ALA A 227 -8.11 11.58 22.74
CA ALA A 227 -7.24 12.53 23.45
C ALA A 227 -5.81 12.01 23.74
N GLY A 228 -5.37 10.95 23.07
CA GLY A 228 -4.04 10.35 23.26
C GLY A 228 -3.29 10.00 21.98
N MET A 229 -3.74 10.51 20.83
CA MET A 229 -3.16 10.18 19.53
C MET A 229 -2.79 11.44 18.76
N LEU A 230 -1.91 12.26 19.34
CA LEU A 230 -1.09 13.16 18.54
C LEU A 230 -0.22 12.27 17.63
N ASP A 231 -0.55 12.22 16.34
CA ASP A 231 0.34 11.63 15.33
C ASP A 231 1.66 12.42 15.40
N LEU A 232 2.82 11.73 15.40
CA LEU A 232 4.13 12.41 15.41
C LEU A 232 4.28 13.35 14.19
N ASP A 233 3.49 13.13 13.15
CA ASP A 233 3.47 13.93 11.94
C ASP A 233 2.81 15.30 12.12
N GLU A 234 1.93 15.46 13.12
CA GLU A 234 1.48 16.76 13.64
C GLU A 234 2.48 17.31 14.68
N ALA A 235 3.32 16.44 15.29
CA ALA A 235 4.30 16.81 16.32
C ALA A 235 5.55 17.56 15.81
N ASN A 236 5.67 17.82 14.51
CA ASN A 236 6.74 18.69 13.99
C ASN A 236 6.41 20.18 14.11
N ASP A 237 5.13 20.55 14.29
CA ASP A 237 4.68 21.92 14.58
C ASP A 237 4.61 22.20 16.09
N VAL A 238 5.13 21.27 16.90
CA VAL A 238 4.94 21.21 18.34
C VAL A 238 6.26 21.45 19.06
N THR A 239 6.18 22.02 20.27
CA THR A 239 7.36 22.35 21.07
C THR A 239 8.28 21.13 21.25
N PRO A 240 9.61 21.32 21.34
CA PRO A 240 10.56 20.21 21.48
C PRO A 240 10.32 19.38 22.74
N GLU A 241 9.66 19.96 23.75
CA GLU A 241 9.28 19.28 25.00
C GLU A 241 8.13 18.29 24.80
N GLU A 242 7.07 18.72 24.11
CA GLU A 242 5.94 17.85 23.77
C GLU A 242 6.36 16.70 22.86
N ARG A 243 7.28 16.95 21.91
CA ARG A 243 7.86 15.88 21.08
C ARG A 243 8.61 14.85 21.92
N ARG A 244 9.35 15.27 22.95
CA ARG A 244 10.03 14.34 23.88
C ARG A 244 9.03 13.53 24.69
N ALA A 245 7.98 14.17 25.21
CA ALA A 245 6.92 13.50 25.95
C ALA A 245 6.19 12.45 25.09
N LEU A 246 5.89 12.78 23.83
CA LEU A 246 5.27 11.84 22.88
C LEU A 246 6.18 10.64 22.58
N LEU A 247 7.47 10.89 22.35
CA LEU A 247 8.45 9.82 22.14
C LEU A 247 8.56 8.92 23.38
N GLU A 248 8.53 9.50 24.58
CA GLU A 248 8.54 8.73 25.82
C GLU A 248 7.26 7.90 26.00
N GLN A 249 6.09 8.46 25.67
CA GLN A 249 4.82 7.74 25.67
C GLN A 249 4.86 6.56 24.69
N ARG A 250 5.40 6.77 23.47
CA ARG A 250 5.60 5.70 22.47
C ARG A 250 6.55 4.63 22.97
N ARG A 251 7.65 5.01 23.64
CA ARG A 251 8.61 4.07 24.25
C ARG A 251 7.94 3.23 25.33
N LYS A 252 7.17 3.87 26.21
CA LYS A 252 6.41 3.19 27.27
C LYS A 252 5.41 2.21 26.65
N GLY A 253 4.61 2.66 25.68
CA GLY A 253 3.63 1.82 24.99
C GLY A 253 4.26 0.66 24.22
N ARG A 254 5.46 0.83 23.65
CA ARG A 254 6.21 -0.26 23.01
C ARG A 254 6.71 -1.28 24.04
N LYS A 255 7.19 -0.82 25.18
CA LYS A 255 7.62 -1.69 26.28
C LYS A 255 6.45 -2.48 26.86
N GLU A 256 5.31 -1.82 27.05
CA GLU A 256 4.05 -2.45 27.48
C GLU A 256 3.57 -3.51 26.48
N ASP A 257 3.64 -3.24 25.16
CA ASP A 257 3.26 -4.22 24.13
C ASP A 257 4.21 -5.44 24.06
N LEU A 258 5.49 -5.26 24.40
CA LEU A 258 6.46 -6.37 24.51
C LEU A 258 6.20 -7.24 25.75
N GLU A 259 5.81 -6.63 26.88
CA GLU A 259 5.52 -7.33 28.13
C GLU A 259 4.14 -8.00 28.11
N PHE A 260 3.13 -7.30 27.58
CA PHE A 260 1.72 -7.69 27.53
C PHE A 260 1.17 -7.57 26.10
N PRO A 261 1.47 -8.54 25.23
CA PRO A 261 1.14 -8.45 23.81
C PRO A 261 -0.38 -8.50 23.57
N ASP A 262 -0.90 -7.47 22.91
CA ASP A 262 -2.32 -7.32 22.56
C ASP A 262 -3.31 -7.21 23.73
N GLU A 263 -2.85 -7.16 24.98
CA GLU A 263 -3.73 -7.05 26.15
C GLU A 263 -4.42 -5.66 26.18
N VAL A 264 -5.70 -5.65 26.52
CA VAL A 264 -6.52 -4.43 26.63
C VAL A 264 -7.42 -4.56 27.85
N GLU A 265 -7.37 -3.54 28.71
CA GLU A 265 -8.25 -3.45 29.88
C GLU A 265 -9.61 -2.84 29.49
N VAL A 266 -10.68 -3.45 30.00
CA VAL A 266 -12.03 -2.90 29.95
C VAL A 266 -12.17 -1.86 31.06
N GLN A 267 -12.73 -0.69 30.74
CA GLN A 267 -13.04 0.32 31.74
C GLN A 267 -14.46 0.11 32.26
N ASP A 268 -14.67 0.31 33.54
CA ASP A 268 -15.96 0.08 34.22
C ASP A 268 -17.08 0.97 33.66
N ASP A 269 -16.74 2.18 33.20
CA ASP A 269 -17.71 3.17 32.72
C ASP A 269 -18.30 2.84 31.34
N VAL A 270 -17.67 1.95 30.57
CA VAL A 270 -18.03 1.68 29.16
C VAL A 270 -18.40 0.20 28.99
N LYS A 271 -19.61 -0.05 28.45
CA LYS A 271 -20.04 -1.41 28.09
C LYS A 271 -19.05 -2.04 27.11
N ALA A 272 -18.59 -3.25 27.43
CA ALA A 272 -17.61 -3.95 26.61
C ALA A 272 -18.21 -4.35 25.25
N SER A 273 -19.49 -4.71 25.23
CA SER A 273 -20.28 -4.97 24.02
C SER A 273 -20.19 -3.81 23.03
N ASP A 274 -20.49 -2.57 23.46
CA ASP A 274 -20.42 -1.38 22.61
C ASP A 274 -18.99 -1.09 22.12
N ARG A 275 -18.00 -1.14 23.03
CA ARG A 275 -16.60 -0.85 22.71
C ARG A 275 -16.01 -1.85 21.71
N PHE A 276 -16.42 -3.11 21.80
CA PHE A 276 -15.89 -4.21 21.01
C PHE A 276 -16.90 -4.81 20.02
N ALA A 277 -17.99 -4.11 19.69
CA ALA A 277 -19.05 -4.59 18.80
C ALA A 277 -18.52 -5.08 17.43
N ARG A 278 -17.49 -4.42 16.90
CA ARG A 278 -16.85 -4.77 15.61
C ARG A 278 -15.84 -5.93 15.70
N TYR A 279 -15.67 -6.52 16.87
CA TYR A 279 -14.77 -7.65 17.05
C TYR A 279 -15.57 -8.94 17.11
N ARG A 280 -14.98 -10.00 16.57
CA ARG A 280 -15.48 -11.38 16.68
C ARG A 280 -14.47 -12.28 17.36
N SER A 281 -14.96 -13.29 18.06
CA SER A 281 -14.13 -14.39 18.54
C SER A 281 -13.92 -15.43 17.43
N LEU A 282 -12.71 -15.97 17.31
CA LEU A 282 -12.41 -17.07 16.41
C LEU A 282 -12.02 -18.30 17.21
N LYS A 283 -12.58 -19.46 16.86
CA LYS A 283 -12.19 -20.75 17.47
C LYS A 283 -10.72 -21.08 17.19
N SER A 284 -10.26 -20.81 15.97
CA SER A 284 -8.85 -20.95 15.60
C SER A 284 -8.46 -19.88 14.61
N PHE A 285 -7.43 -19.09 14.95
CA PHE A 285 -6.93 -18.04 14.06
C PHE A 285 -6.49 -18.55 12.68
N ARG A 286 -6.06 -19.82 12.56
CA ARG A 286 -5.57 -20.37 11.29
C ARG A 286 -6.63 -21.10 10.47
N ARG A 287 -7.63 -21.70 11.13
CA ARG A 287 -8.61 -22.58 10.46
C ARG A 287 -9.97 -21.93 10.26
N SER A 288 -10.37 -21.01 11.14
CA SER A 288 -11.67 -20.34 11.02
C SER A 288 -11.69 -19.48 9.76
N HIS A 289 -12.72 -19.62 8.92
CA HIS A 289 -12.89 -18.82 7.72
C HIS A 289 -13.13 -17.34 8.07
N TRP A 290 -12.68 -16.43 7.20
CA TRP A 290 -12.94 -15.00 7.27
C TRP A 290 -13.12 -14.50 5.85
N ASP A 291 -14.25 -13.85 5.58
CA ASP A 291 -14.55 -13.35 4.24
C ASP A 291 -13.73 -12.08 3.90
N PRO A 292 -12.93 -12.07 2.81
CA PRO A 292 -12.22 -10.90 2.32
C PRO A 292 -13.07 -9.72 1.86
N LYS A 293 -14.38 -9.90 1.63
CA LYS A 293 -15.26 -8.79 1.18
C LYS A 293 -16.16 -8.24 2.29
N GLU A 294 -16.05 -8.77 3.50
CA GLU A 294 -16.81 -8.31 4.65
C GLU A 294 -16.26 -6.99 5.22
N ASN A 295 -17.17 -6.05 5.55
CA ASN A 295 -16.88 -4.80 6.25
C ASN A 295 -15.84 -3.90 5.56
N LEU A 296 -15.86 -3.84 4.22
CA LEU A 296 -14.94 -3.02 3.43
C LEU A 296 -15.20 -1.51 3.66
N PRO A 297 -14.15 -0.68 3.81
CA PRO A 297 -14.30 0.77 3.81
C PRO A 297 -14.63 1.29 2.42
N ASP A 298 -15.28 2.45 2.32
CA ASP A 298 -15.63 3.12 1.05
C ASP A 298 -14.41 3.32 0.13
N SER A 299 -13.23 3.55 0.70
CA SER A 299 -11.97 3.66 -0.06
C SER A 299 -11.63 2.44 -0.90
N TYR A 300 -12.09 1.25 -0.51
CA TYR A 300 -11.90 0.01 -1.27
C TYR A 300 -12.80 -0.09 -2.50
N GLY A 301 -13.83 0.75 -2.63
CA GLY A 301 -14.63 0.87 -3.86
C GLY A 301 -13.89 1.63 -4.97
N ASN A 302 -12.94 2.49 -4.61
CA ASN A 302 -12.23 3.35 -5.57
C ASN A 302 -10.91 2.75 -6.09
N ILE A 303 -10.53 1.55 -5.61
CA ILE A 303 -9.28 0.90 -6.00
C ILE A 303 -9.53 -0.20 -7.03
N TYR A 304 -8.50 -0.52 -7.81
CA TYR A 304 -8.55 -1.64 -8.73
C TYR A 304 -8.30 -2.96 -8.00
N HIS A 305 -9.17 -3.93 -8.26
CA HIS A 305 -9.07 -5.30 -7.78
C HIS A 305 -8.53 -6.20 -8.90
N PHE A 306 -7.56 -7.05 -8.58
CA PHE A 306 -7.03 -8.04 -9.52
C PHE A 306 -7.57 -9.41 -9.15
N GLN A 307 -8.08 -10.18 -10.12
CA GLN A 307 -8.44 -11.59 -9.88
C GLN A 307 -7.22 -12.42 -9.47
N SER A 308 -6.08 -12.21 -10.14
CA SER A 308 -4.80 -12.80 -9.77
C SER A 308 -3.64 -11.93 -10.23
N PHE A 309 -3.05 -11.18 -9.31
CA PHE A 309 -1.93 -10.28 -9.60
C PHE A 309 -0.71 -11.00 -10.20
N LYS A 310 -0.45 -12.23 -9.74
CA LYS A 310 0.68 -13.04 -10.24
C LYS A 310 0.46 -13.52 -11.68
N SER A 311 -0.80 -13.72 -12.08
CA SER A 311 -1.10 -14.05 -13.47
C SER A 311 -0.86 -12.85 -14.36
N THR A 312 -1.53 -11.73 -14.04
CA THR A 312 -1.39 -10.49 -14.81
C THR A 312 0.06 -10.02 -14.91
N GLN A 313 0.84 -10.18 -13.84
CA GLN A 313 2.27 -9.88 -13.88
C GLN A 313 3.03 -10.78 -14.85
N ARG A 314 2.74 -12.09 -14.89
CA ARG A 314 3.41 -13.03 -15.79
C ARG A 314 3.07 -12.71 -17.24
N ASP A 315 1.81 -12.40 -17.50
CA ASP A 315 1.30 -12.11 -18.85
C ASP A 315 1.94 -10.81 -19.37
N VAL A 316 1.90 -9.73 -18.59
CA VAL A 316 2.60 -8.46 -18.93
C VAL A 316 4.10 -8.65 -19.14
N MET A 317 4.75 -9.49 -18.33
CA MET A 317 6.19 -9.76 -18.47
C MET A 317 6.50 -10.63 -19.70
N ALA A 318 5.57 -11.47 -20.14
CA ALA A 318 5.69 -12.26 -21.36
C ALA A 318 5.54 -11.36 -22.59
N ASP A 319 4.48 -10.53 -22.64
CA ASP A 319 4.25 -9.58 -23.73
C ASP A 319 5.48 -8.66 -23.93
N MET A 320 6.05 -8.16 -22.83
CA MET A 320 7.25 -7.32 -22.86
C MET A 320 8.50 -8.06 -23.33
N LYS A 321 8.57 -9.37 -23.10
CA LYS A 321 9.66 -10.20 -23.59
C LYS A 321 9.51 -10.44 -25.09
N ASP A 322 8.30 -10.66 -25.58
CA ASP A 322 8.04 -10.84 -27.01
C ASP A 322 8.38 -9.55 -27.78
N VAL A 323 8.02 -8.37 -27.24
CA VAL A 323 8.45 -7.06 -27.76
C VAL A 323 9.98 -6.92 -27.75
N MET A 324 10.66 -7.43 -26.72
CA MET A 324 12.13 -7.41 -26.64
C MET A 324 12.77 -8.28 -27.72
N ASP A 325 12.22 -9.48 -27.93
CA ASP A 325 12.71 -10.44 -28.92
C ASP A 325 12.50 -9.87 -30.34
N ALA A 326 11.30 -9.33 -30.66
CA ALA A 326 11.02 -8.64 -31.92
C ALA A 326 11.94 -7.42 -32.16
N ALA A 327 12.19 -6.62 -31.12
CA ALA A 327 13.11 -5.48 -31.22
C ALA A 327 14.56 -5.92 -31.47
N ALA A 328 14.99 -7.04 -30.89
CA ALA A 328 16.31 -7.60 -31.14
C ALA A 328 16.46 -8.07 -32.59
N GLU A 329 15.44 -8.71 -33.15
CA GLU A 329 15.39 -9.10 -34.56
C GLU A 329 15.40 -7.88 -35.49
N ALA A 330 14.63 -6.83 -35.19
CA ALA A 330 14.59 -5.59 -35.96
C ALA A 330 15.93 -4.81 -35.95
N MET A 331 16.78 -5.03 -34.92
CA MET A 331 18.10 -4.42 -34.79
C MET A 331 19.21 -5.19 -35.53
N THR A 332 18.93 -6.42 -36.00
CA THR A 332 19.91 -7.21 -36.77
C THR A 332 20.21 -6.56 -38.13
N PRO A 333 21.40 -6.80 -38.72
CA PRO A 333 21.71 -6.32 -40.06
C PRO A 333 20.68 -6.84 -41.09
N GLY A 334 19.81 -5.95 -41.59
CA GLY A 334 18.68 -6.29 -42.48
C GLY A 334 17.28 -6.20 -41.84
N GLY A 335 17.18 -5.97 -40.53
CA GLY A 335 15.91 -5.73 -39.81
C GLY A 335 15.29 -4.35 -40.09
N ARG A 336 14.04 -4.13 -39.68
CA ARG A 336 13.22 -2.93 -39.98
C ARG A 336 13.96 -1.61 -39.71
N TRP A 337 14.47 -1.40 -38.49
CA TRP A 337 15.19 -0.17 -38.14
C TRP A 337 16.56 -0.05 -38.83
N SER A 338 17.21 -1.18 -39.15
CA SER A 338 18.45 -1.20 -39.95
C SER A 338 18.17 -0.81 -41.41
N LYS A 339 17.06 -1.28 -41.99
CA LYS A 339 16.58 -0.92 -43.32
C LYS A 339 16.16 0.54 -43.38
N GLU A 340 15.44 1.06 -42.40
CA GLU A 340 15.01 2.48 -42.37
C GLU A 340 16.23 3.43 -42.35
N HIS A 341 17.25 3.11 -41.56
CA HIS A 341 18.50 3.86 -41.50
C HIS A 341 19.33 3.79 -42.82
N ASN A 342 19.11 2.76 -43.66
CA ASN A 342 19.84 2.54 -44.91
C ASN A 342 19.03 2.92 -46.17
N LYS A 343 17.69 2.90 -46.08
CA LYS A 343 16.74 3.31 -47.13
C LYS A 343 16.85 4.81 -47.43
N GLN A 344 17.22 5.60 -46.42
CA GLN A 344 17.54 7.02 -46.57
C GLN A 344 18.81 7.30 -47.40
N LYS A 345 19.55 6.25 -47.83
CA LYS A 345 20.72 6.38 -48.71
C LYS A 345 20.54 5.87 -50.14
N ASN A 346 19.49 5.12 -50.45
CA ASN A 346 19.22 4.60 -51.80
C ASN A 346 17.71 4.58 -52.06
N GLU A 347 17.18 5.68 -52.60
CA GLU A 347 15.95 5.67 -53.39
C GLU A 347 16.35 5.32 -54.82
N ASP A 348 16.48 4.04 -55.16
CA ASP A 348 16.36 3.50 -56.52
C ASP A 348 16.67 1.99 -56.51
N SER A 349 15.66 1.18 -56.16
CA SER A 349 15.48 -0.18 -56.69
C SER A 349 14.19 -0.77 -56.12
N MET A 350 13.16 -0.82 -56.96
CA MET A 350 12.09 -1.81 -56.86
C MET A 350 12.74 -3.19 -57.04
N ASP A 351 12.49 -4.14 -56.13
CA ASP A 351 12.26 -5.55 -56.47
C ASP A 351 11.84 -6.40 -55.25
N ASP A 352 10.87 -7.27 -55.54
CA ASP A 352 10.43 -8.52 -54.91
C ASP A 352 10.16 -8.60 -53.40
N LYS A 353 8.86 -8.63 -53.08
CA LYS A 353 8.31 -9.09 -51.80
C LYS A 353 8.19 -10.61 -51.81
N ASP A 354 9.10 -11.30 -51.12
CA ASP A 354 8.86 -12.66 -50.66
C ASP A 354 7.91 -12.63 -49.45
N MET A 355 6.81 -13.37 -49.57
CA MET A 355 5.81 -13.62 -48.53
C MET A 355 6.40 -14.53 -47.45
N THR A 356 6.80 -13.96 -46.32
CA THR A 356 7.03 -14.69 -45.07
C THR A 356 5.92 -14.35 -44.07
N ASP A 357 5.01 -15.29 -43.84
CA ASP A 357 3.82 -15.20 -42.96
C ASP A 357 4.14 -14.99 -41.46
N SER A 358 5.41 -14.74 -41.11
CA SER A 358 5.88 -14.49 -39.74
C SER A 358 6.36 -13.05 -39.51
N SER A 359 6.30 -12.15 -40.50
CA SER A 359 6.73 -10.75 -40.35
C SER A 359 5.64 -9.81 -39.87
N ASP A 360 4.37 -10.13 -40.14
CA ASP A 360 3.27 -9.17 -39.95
C ASP A 360 2.94 -8.97 -38.45
N GLU A 361 2.98 -10.04 -37.64
CA GLU A 361 2.74 -9.96 -36.19
C GLU A 361 3.83 -9.14 -35.45
N ASP A 362 5.10 -9.26 -35.86
CA ASP A 362 6.22 -8.50 -35.28
C ASP A 362 6.22 -7.03 -35.74
N GLU A 363 5.71 -6.75 -36.94
CA GLU A 363 5.59 -5.38 -37.48
C GLU A 363 4.58 -4.54 -36.69
N ASP A 364 3.47 -5.14 -36.27
CA ASP A 364 2.45 -4.53 -35.42
C ASP A 364 2.99 -4.26 -34.00
N LEU A 365 3.76 -5.19 -33.43
CA LEU A 365 4.34 -5.02 -32.08
C LEU A 365 5.32 -3.84 -31.96
N LEU A 366 5.98 -3.48 -33.06
CA LEU A 366 6.99 -2.42 -33.11
C LEU A 366 6.44 -1.07 -33.58
N GLU A 367 5.15 -1.00 -33.96
CA GLU A 367 4.52 0.26 -34.34
C GLU A 367 4.51 1.25 -33.16
N GLY A 368 4.86 2.52 -33.43
CA GLY A 368 4.93 3.56 -32.39
C GLY A 368 6.06 3.41 -31.36
N ARG A 369 7.01 2.47 -31.56
CA ARG A 369 8.13 2.26 -30.64
C ARG A 369 9.47 2.79 -31.17
N LEU A 370 10.32 3.27 -30.27
CA LEU A 370 11.65 3.81 -30.57
C LEU A 370 12.78 2.91 -30.02
N PRO A 371 13.82 2.60 -30.80
CA PRO A 371 14.90 1.74 -30.35
C PRO A 371 15.71 2.34 -29.20
N SER A 372 16.30 1.44 -28.40
CA SER A 372 17.26 1.83 -27.36
C SER A 372 18.53 2.44 -27.96
N GLY A 373 19.12 3.42 -27.27
CA GLY A 373 20.31 4.14 -27.72
C GLY A 373 20.04 5.36 -28.60
N MET A 374 18.81 5.61 -29.02
CA MET A 374 18.44 6.84 -29.73
C MET A 374 18.47 8.06 -28.80
N TYR A 375 18.81 9.21 -29.38
CA TYR A 375 18.75 10.52 -28.72
C TYR A 375 17.43 11.22 -29.07
N VAL A 376 16.62 11.51 -28.05
CA VAL A 376 15.24 11.98 -28.23
C VAL A 376 14.92 13.14 -27.29
N THR A 377 13.99 13.97 -27.72
CA THR A 377 13.34 15.02 -26.93
C THR A 377 11.90 14.60 -26.68
N ILE A 378 11.56 14.31 -25.43
CA ILE A 378 10.20 13.93 -25.01
C ILE A 378 9.50 15.17 -24.46
N THR A 379 8.33 15.51 -25.01
CA THR A 379 7.48 16.57 -24.47
C THR A 379 6.35 15.94 -23.65
N VAL A 380 6.29 16.28 -22.37
CA VAL A 380 5.31 15.80 -21.40
C VAL A 380 4.26 16.87 -21.15
N GLU A 381 2.99 16.46 -21.09
CA GLU A 381 1.85 17.38 -20.87
C GLU A 381 1.41 17.45 -19.40
N SER A 382 0.71 18.54 -19.06
CA SER A 382 -0.01 18.70 -17.78
C SER A 382 0.87 18.61 -16.52
N VAL A 383 2.10 19.13 -16.58
CA VAL A 383 3.00 19.17 -15.41
C VAL A 383 2.69 20.42 -14.57
N PRO A 384 2.26 20.29 -13.30
CA PRO A 384 1.96 21.43 -12.45
C PRO A 384 3.20 22.31 -12.19
N PRO A 385 3.09 23.65 -12.29
CA PRO A 385 4.23 24.54 -12.02
C PRO A 385 4.81 24.36 -10.62
N SER A 386 3.94 24.12 -9.62
CA SER A 386 4.34 23.88 -8.23
C SER A 386 5.25 22.66 -8.05
N SER A 387 5.04 21.61 -8.85
CA SER A 387 5.85 20.39 -8.78
C SER A 387 7.23 20.59 -9.38
N TYR A 388 7.31 21.39 -10.45
CA TYR A 388 8.58 21.73 -11.11
C TYR A 388 9.43 22.69 -10.26
N ASP A 389 8.81 23.66 -9.60
CA ASP A 389 9.53 24.64 -8.76
C ASP A 389 10.24 23.98 -7.55
N CYS A 390 9.85 22.77 -7.17
CA CYS A 390 10.49 21.98 -6.12
C CYS A 390 11.81 21.31 -6.58
N ILE A 391 12.10 21.31 -7.88
CA ILE A 391 13.28 20.68 -8.47
C ILE A 391 14.36 21.73 -8.68
N SER A 392 15.61 21.39 -8.33
CA SER A 392 16.72 22.25 -8.64
C SER A 392 16.98 22.26 -10.16
N PRO A 393 17.22 23.43 -10.79
CA PRO A 393 17.50 23.52 -12.24
C PRO A 393 18.72 22.71 -12.70
N SER A 394 19.59 22.34 -11.76
CA SER A 394 20.78 21.51 -12.00
C SER A 394 20.56 20.01 -11.75
N ALA A 395 19.33 19.59 -11.43
CA ALA A 395 19.03 18.18 -11.16
C ALA A 395 18.96 17.38 -12.47
N LEU A 396 19.55 16.18 -12.46
CA LEU A 396 19.32 15.20 -13.51
C LEU A 396 17.95 14.54 -13.29
N LEU A 397 17.09 14.60 -14.31
CA LEU A 397 15.81 13.92 -14.30
C LEU A 397 15.93 12.57 -14.98
N ALA A 398 15.36 11.55 -14.36
CA ALA A 398 15.16 10.24 -14.96
C ALA A 398 13.68 10.12 -15.35
N VAL A 399 13.43 9.53 -16.50
CA VAL A 399 12.10 9.42 -17.09
C VAL A 399 11.89 7.94 -17.39
N VAL A 400 10.82 7.35 -16.88
CA VAL A 400 10.62 5.89 -16.95
C VAL A 400 9.27 5.60 -17.57
N SER A 401 9.25 4.76 -18.59
CA SER A 401 7.99 4.23 -19.13
C SER A 401 7.37 3.28 -18.12
N LEU A 402 6.08 3.43 -17.89
CA LEU A 402 5.29 2.53 -17.06
C LEU A 402 4.89 1.29 -17.86
N LEU A 403 4.70 0.19 -17.13
CA LEU A 403 4.10 -1.00 -17.69
C LEU A 403 2.58 -0.87 -17.69
N PRO A 404 1.87 -1.68 -18.50
CA PRO A 404 0.40 -1.73 -18.48
C PRO A 404 -0.12 -1.86 -17.06
N HIS A 405 -1.16 -1.09 -16.73
CA HIS A 405 -1.89 -1.12 -15.47
C HIS A 405 -1.12 -0.68 -14.21
N GLU A 406 0.09 -0.13 -14.33
CA GLU A 406 0.85 0.35 -13.17
C GLU A 406 0.41 1.71 -12.65
N ASN A 407 -0.28 2.50 -13.47
CA ASN A 407 -0.83 3.77 -13.01
C ASN A 407 -2.04 3.56 -12.08
N LYS A 408 -2.69 2.40 -12.16
CA LYS A 408 -3.85 2.04 -11.34
C LYS A 408 -3.45 1.94 -9.87
N ALA A 409 -4.28 2.47 -8.98
CA ALA A 409 -4.10 2.40 -7.54
C ALA A 409 -4.73 1.13 -6.97
N SER A 410 -4.00 0.46 -6.09
CA SER A 410 -4.47 -0.72 -5.35
C SER A 410 -3.81 -0.80 -3.98
N VAL A 411 -4.07 -1.88 -3.25
CA VAL A 411 -3.41 -2.18 -1.97
C VAL A 411 -2.14 -2.96 -2.26
N MET A 412 -1.00 -2.28 -2.08
CA MET A 412 0.32 -2.86 -2.26
C MET A 412 0.80 -3.53 -0.98
N HIS A 413 1.48 -4.65 -1.14
CA HIS A 413 2.17 -5.36 -0.06
C HIS A 413 3.66 -5.40 -0.31
N ALA A 414 4.45 -5.10 0.73
CA ALA A 414 5.89 -5.22 0.72
C ALA A 414 6.37 -6.10 1.87
N GLY A 415 7.32 -6.98 1.59
CA GLY A 415 8.04 -7.77 2.58
C GLY A 415 9.25 -6.98 3.02
N LEU A 416 9.27 -6.52 4.27
CA LEU A 416 10.27 -5.63 4.83
C LEU A 416 11.06 -6.32 5.93
N SER A 417 12.29 -5.88 6.12
CA SER A 417 13.09 -6.15 7.31
C SER A 417 13.88 -4.91 7.70
N GLN A 418 14.20 -4.82 8.99
CA GLN A 418 15.14 -3.82 9.48
C GLN A 418 16.56 -4.34 9.23
N THR A 419 17.40 -3.53 8.59
CA THR A 419 18.83 -3.85 8.44
C THR A 419 19.64 -3.12 9.51
N PRO A 420 20.83 -3.62 9.91
CA PRO A 420 21.69 -2.95 10.89
C PRO A 420 22.14 -1.55 10.45
N ASN A 421 22.14 -1.30 9.13
CA ASN A 421 22.48 -0.02 8.52
C ASN A 421 21.31 0.98 8.51
N CYS A 422 20.12 0.55 8.93
CA CYS A 422 19.03 1.47 9.26
C CYS A 422 19.42 2.12 10.59
N GLU A 423 20.11 3.26 10.53
CA GLU A 423 20.56 4.08 11.66
C GLU A 423 19.38 4.55 12.50
N MET A 424 18.77 3.64 13.24
CA MET A 424 17.76 3.94 14.22
C MET A 424 18.43 3.81 15.58
N PRO A 425 18.53 4.89 16.37
CA PRO A 425 18.71 4.69 17.79
C PRO A 425 17.53 3.85 18.29
N PRO A 426 17.75 2.85 19.15
CA PRO A 426 16.69 2.00 19.70
C PRO A 426 15.61 2.77 20.48
N SER A 427 15.74 4.11 20.60
CA SER A 427 14.84 5.01 21.33
C SER A 427 13.52 5.31 20.63
N ASP A 428 13.43 5.14 19.30
CA ASP A 428 12.33 5.69 18.50
C ASP A 428 11.49 4.59 17.84
N PRO A 429 10.49 4.02 18.54
CA PRO A 429 9.59 3.03 17.95
C PRO A 429 8.65 3.66 16.92
N ILE A 430 8.50 2.96 15.79
CA ILE A 430 7.58 3.32 14.72
C ILE A 430 6.29 2.52 14.91
N LYS A 431 5.18 3.23 14.98
CA LYS A 431 3.86 2.63 15.16
C LYS A 431 3.28 2.30 13.78
N SER A 432 2.51 1.23 13.70
CA SER A 432 1.66 0.98 12.53
C SER A 432 0.73 2.17 12.30
N LYS A 433 0.57 2.54 11.02
CA LYS A 433 -0.19 3.70 10.54
C LYS A 433 0.47 5.08 10.74
N ASP A 434 1.70 5.15 11.24
CA ASP A 434 2.50 6.39 11.13
C ASP A 434 2.73 6.73 9.65
N VAL A 435 2.86 8.01 9.29
CA VAL A 435 3.15 8.40 7.91
C VAL A 435 4.60 8.08 7.59
N LEU A 436 4.80 7.25 6.56
CA LEU A 436 6.11 6.87 6.07
C LEU A 436 6.20 7.17 4.57
N THR A 437 7.38 7.57 4.13
CA THR A 437 7.70 7.78 2.71
C THR A 437 8.25 6.48 2.15
N ILE A 438 7.48 5.83 1.29
CA ILE A 438 7.87 4.58 0.65
C ILE A 438 8.40 4.89 -0.74
N ARG A 439 9.60 4.38 -1.02
CA ARG A 439 10.19 4.36 -2.35
C ARG A 439 10.15 2.94 -2.89
N CYS A 440 9.34 2.73 -3.91
CA CYS A 440 9.17 1.46 -4.61
C CYS A 440 9.80 1.60 -6.00
N GLY A 441 11.04 1.15 -6.14
CA GLY A 441 11.82 1.32 -7.37
C GLY A 441 11.99 2.80 -7.77
N TRP A 442 11.32 3.19 -8.85
CA TRP A 442 11.34 4.55 -9.40
C TRP A 442 10.35 5.50 -8.72
N ARG A 443 9.26 4.96 -8.15
CA ARG A 443 8.16 5.74 -7.59
C ARG A 443 8.37 6.00 -6.10
N THR A 444 8.02 7.19 -5.65
CA THR A 444 8.04 7.56 -4.22
C THR A 444 6.70 8.14 -3.81
N TRP A 445 6.14 7.73 -2.67
CA TRP A 445 4.92 8.34 -2.15
C TRP A 445 4.84 8.22 -0.63
N ARG A 446 4.01 9.06 -0.03
CA ARG A 446 3.69 9.00 1.39
C ARG A 446 2.47 8.12 1.62
N CYS A 447 2.54 7.24 2.60
CA CYS A 447 1.41 6.40 2.98
C CYS A 447 1.43 6.08 4.47
N ARG A 448 0.33 5.50 4.98
CA ARG A 448 0.23 4.98 6.34
C ARG A 448 0.22 3.45 6.31
N PRO A 449 1.39 2.80 6.32
CA PRO A 449 1.45 1.35 6.22
C PRO A 449 0.95 0.65 7.49
N VAL A 450 0.28 -0.47 7.27
CA VAL A 450 -0.18 -1.39 8.31
C VAL A 450 0.80 -2.56 8.36
N PHE A 451 1.49 -2.73 9.50
CA PHE A 451 2.43 -3.84 9.69
C PHE A 451 1.70 -5.11 10.10
N SER A 452 2.14 -6.23 9.56
CA SER A 452 1.54 -7.53 9.75
C SER A 452 2.57 -8.65 9.65
N GLN A 453 2.28 -9.78 10.29
CA GLN A 453 3.09 -10.99 10.14
C GLN A 453 2.96 -11.59 8.75
N ASN A 454 4.09 -12.02 8.16
CA ASN A 454 4.09 -12.64 6.85
C ASN A 454 4.16 -14.18 6.91
N ASN A 455 3.07 -14.80 7.39
CA ASN A 455 2.94 -16.25 7.41
C ASN A 455 2.40 -16.77 6.08
N LEU A 456 3.15 -17.61 5.35
CA LEU A 456 2.70 -18.16 4.07
C LEU A 456 1.59 -19.22 4.20
N ASN A 457 1.47 -19.85 5.37
CA ASN A 457 0.53 -20.96 5.62
C ASN A 457 -0.83 -20.50 6.16
N SER A 458 -1.15 -19.21 6.07
CA SER A 458 -2.35 -18.62 6.64
C SER A 458 -2.84 -17.50 5.73
N ASP A 459 -4.15 -17.46 5.49
CA ASP A 459 -4.89 -16.39 4.80
C ASP A 459 -4.97 -15.11 5.66
N LYS A 460 -5.07 -15.30 6.99
CA LYS A 460 -5.12 -14.23 7.98
C LYS A 460 -3.73 -13.90 8.49
N HIS A 461 -3.42 -12.61 8.47
CA HIS A 461 -2.16 -12.05 8.94
C HIS A 461 -2.39 -11.25 10.21
N LYS A 462 -1.67 -11.60 11.28
CA LYS A 462 -1.76 -10.86 12.55
C LYS A 462 -1.19 -9.46 12.36
N PHE A 463 -1.95 -8.45 12.75
CA PHE A 463 -1.51 -7.06 12.82
C PHE A 463 -0.47 -6.86 13.94
N GLU A 464 0.55 -6.06 13.66
CA GLU A 464 1.55 -5.65 14.65
C GLU A 464 1.41 -4.16 14.95
N ARG A 465 1.37 -3.79 16.24
CA ARG A 465 1.15 -2.40 16.67
C ARG A 465 2.37 -1.52 16.39
N TYR A 466 3.55 -2.09 16.52
CA TYR A 466 4.84 -1.47 16.26
C TYR A 466 5.61 -2.26 15.22
N MET A 467 6.52 -1.59 14.52
CA MET A 467 7.46 -2.26 13.63
C MET A 467 8.36 -3.23 14.46
N PRO A 468 8.46 -4.51 14.06
CA PRO A 468 9.33 -5.45 14.77
C PRO A 468 10.82 -5.10 14.54
N THR A 469 11.65 -5.21 15.59
CA THR A 469 13.02 -4.62 15.61
C THR A 469 14.17 -5.63 15.64
N ASP A 470 13.91 -6.93 15.58
CA ASP A 470 14.98 -7.96 15.68
C ASP A 470 15.36 -8.56 14.32
N GLY A 471 15.30 -7.75 13.25
CA GLY A 471 15.54 -8.23 11.88
C GLY A 471 14.49 -9.22 11.37
N ALA A 472 13.40 -9.44 12.12
CA ALA A 472 12.28 -10.27 11.70
C ALA A 472 11.67 -9.72 10.40
N HIS A 473 11.35 -10.63 9.48
CA HIS A 473 10.64 -10.28 8.26
C HIS A 473 9.15 -10.04 8.57
N PHE A 474 8.65 -8.89 8.16
CA PHE A 474 7.23 -8.52 8.31
C PHE A 474 6.68 -8.00 6.98
N ALA A 475 5.37 -8.00 6.85
CA ALA A 475 4.68 -7.44 5.69
C ALA A 475 4.07 -6.09 6.02
N ALA A 476 4.26 -5.11 5.16
CA ALA A 476 3.59 -3.81 5.21
C ALA A 476 2.54 -3.74 4.10
N SER A 477 1.31 -3.37 4.47
CA SER A 477 0.20 -3.16 3.53
C SER A 477 -0.16 -1.68 3.49
N PHE A 478 -0.24 -1.11 2.29
CA PHE A 478 -0.51 0.32 2.09
C PHE A 478 -1.12 0.57 0.72
N PHE A 479 -1.86 1.68 0.58
CA PHE A 479 -2.33 2.13 -0.73
C PHE A 479 -1.17 2.67 -1.56
N GLY A 480 -1.18 2.37 -2.86
CA GLY A 480 -0.19 2.87 -3.81
C GLY A 480 -0.47 2.46 -5.25
N PRO A 481 0.25 3.04 -6.22
CA PRO A 481 0.23 2.56 -7.60
C PRO A 481 0.73 1.12 -7.66
N VAL A 482 0.10 0.35 -8.52
CA VAL A 482 0.50 -1.02 -8.79
C VAL A 482 1.92 -1.03 -9.34
N THR A 483 2.78 -1.86 -8.77
CA THR A 483 4.17 -2.02 -9.23
C THR A 483 4.50 -3.50 -9.29
N TYR A 484 4.93 -3.97 -10.46
CA TYR A 484 5.31 -5.37 -10.64
C TYR A 484 6.63 -5.71 -9.94
N ALA A 485 6.71 -6.93 -9.39
CA ALA A 485 7.96 -7.48 -8.86
C ALA A 485 8.89 -7.92 -10.02
N PRO A 486 10.22 -8.04 -9.81
CA PRO A 486 10.99 -7.76 -8.60
C PRO A 486 11.30 -6.26 -8.47
N CYS A 487 10.73 -5.61 -7.44
CA CYS A 487 10.98 -4.20 -7.15
C CYS A 487 11.43 -4.02 -5.70
N PRO A 488 12.60 -3.41 -5.44
CA PRO A 488 13.06 -3.13 -4.09
C PRO A 488 12.23 -1.99 -3.49
N VAL A 489 11.94 -2.13 -2.20
CA VAL A 489 11.19 -1.15 -1.41
C VAL A 489 12.10 -0.60 -0.32
N LEU A 490 12.19 0.73 -0.25
CA LEU A 490 12.87 1.46 0.80
C LEU A 490 11.83 2.28 1.56
N VAL A 491 11.86 2.21 2.89
CA VAL A 491 10.93 2.96 3.73
C VAL A 491 11.71 4.00 4.49
N PHE A 492 11.30 5.25 4.33
CA PHE A 492 11.89 6.40 4.98
C PHE A 492 10.92 7.03 5.97
N ARG A 493 11.46 7.49 7.09
CA ARG A 493 10.79 8.42 8.01
C ARG A 493 11.35 9.81 7.76
N GLU A 494 10.49 10.80 7.69
CA GLU A 494 10.91 12.20 7.61
C GLU A 494 11.19 12.71 9.02
N ALA A 495 12.44 13.09 9.29
CA ALA A 495 12.88 13.56 10.58
C ALA A 495 13.23 15.06 10.53
N GLY A 496 12.72 15.82 11.50
CA GLY A 496 13.08 17.23 11.70
C GLY A 496 11.97 18.22 11.32
N PRO A 497 12.06 19.48 11.79
CA PRO A 497 11.04 20.51 11.57
C PRO A 497 10.86 20.88 10.09
N GLU A 498 11.92 20.78 9.29
CA GLU A 498 11.87 21.12 7.86
C GLU A 498 11.58 19.93 6.93
N ARG A 499 11.34 18.71 7.45
CA ARG A 499 11.12 17.47 6.66
C ARG A 499 12.22 17.12 5.62
N ASN A 500 13.36 17.80 5.64
CA ASN A 500 14.41 17.66 4.64
C ASN A 500 15.33 16.44 4.86
N VAL A 501 15.38 15.88 6.07
CA VAL A 501 16.20 14.70 6.38
C VAL A 501 15.34 13.44 6.34
N ARG A 502 15.61 12.56 5.36
CA ARG A 502 14.96 11.25 5.23
C ARG A 502 15.81 10.18 5.90
N GLN A 503 15.31 9.61 6.99
CA GLN A 503 15.96 8.51 7.72
C GLN A 503 15.47 7.18 7.17
N LEU A 504 16.40 6.29 6.78
CA LEU A 504 16.06 4.94 6.30
C LEU A 504 15.65 4.04 7.48
N VAL A 505 14.44 3.50 7.40
CA VAL A 505 13.82 2.70 8.46
C VAL A 505 13.85 1.20 8.15
N ALA A 506 13.42 0.84 6.94
CA ALA A 506 13.28 -0.55 6.51
C ALA A 506 13.66 -0.71 5.04
N VAL A 507 14.12 -1.90 4.70
CA VAL A 507 14.45 -2.31 3.33
C VAL A 507 13.72 -3.61 3.04
N GLY A 508 13.29 -3.79 1.80
CA GLY A 508 12.60 -5.00 1.40
C GLY A 508 12.30 -5.06 -0.08
N SER A 509 11.28 -5.84 -0.42
CA SER A 509 10.81 -6.02 -1.80
C SER A 509 9.30 -6.07 -1.86
N VAL A 510 8.73 -5.69 -3.00
CA VAL A 510 7.29 -5.85 -3.28
C VAL A 510 6.91 -7.34 -3.26
N LEU A 511 5.81 -7.66 -2.60
CA LEU A 511 5.18 -8.99 -2.63
C LEU A 511 4.11 -9.06 -3.72
N GLY A 512 3.34 -7.99 -3.90
CA GLY A 512 2.33 -7.85 -4.95
C GLY A 512 1.25 -6.83 -4.59
N ALA A 513 0.28 -6.65 -5.49
CA ALA A 513 -0.94 -5.89 -5.24
C ALA A 513 -2.09 -6.87 -4.93
N ASP A 514 -2.70 -6.80 -3.76
CA ASP A 514 -3.82 -7.66 -3.38
C ASP A 514 -4.73 -6.92 -2.37
N ALA A 515 -5.98 -6.69 -2.74
CA ALA A 515 -6.95 -6.06 -1.84
C ALA A 515 -7.60 -7.08 -0.88
N GLU A 516 -7.51 -8.36 -1.18
CA GLU A 516 -8.18 -9.44 -0.44
C GLU A 516 -7.35 -9.90 0.77
N ARG A 517 -6.05 -9.61 0.81
CA ARG A 517 -5.18 -9.96 1.96
C ARG A 517 -5.75 -9.47 3.29
N ILE A 518 -6.03 -10.42 4.18
CA ILE A 518 -6.71 -10.12 5.44
C ILE A 518 -5.69 -9.82 6.54
N VAL A 519 -5.62 -8.56 6.97
CA VAL A 519 -4.87 -8.15 8.17
C VAL A 519 -5.82 -8.02 9.36
N VAL A 520 -5.52 -8.73 10.44
CA VAL A 520 -6.42 -8.86 11.61
C VAL A 520 -5.75 -8.36 12.88
N LYS A 521 -6.37 -7.38 13.53
CA LYS A 521 -6.06 -6.97 14.90
C LYS A 521 -6.52 -8.03 15.87
N ARG A 522 -5.63 -8.46 16.76
CA ARG A 522 -6.00 -9.21 17.96
C ARG A 522 -6.04 -8.25 19.14
N ILE A 523 -7.02 -8.43 20.01
CA ILE A 523 -7.02 -7.90 21.38
C ILE A 523 -7.28 -9.06 22.34
N ILE A 524 -6.75 -8.96 23.54
CA ILE A 524 -6.95 -9.97 24.58
C ILE A 524 -7.54 -9.26 25.79
N LEU A 525 -8.76 -9.63 26.16
CA LEU A 525 -9.35 -9.22 27.43
C LEU A 525 -8.91 -10.22 28.49
N THR A 526 -8.43 -9.72 29.64
CA THR A 526 -7.89 -10.54 30.72
C THR A 526 -8.85 -10.58 31.90
N GLY A 527 -8.85 -11.70 32.62
CA GLY A 527 -9.63 -11.90 33.82
C GLY A 527 -8.96 -12.89 34.76
N PHE A 528 -9.32 -12.80 36.04
CA PHE A 528 -8.66 -13.57 37.09
C PHE A 528 -9.63 -14.58 37.74
N PRO A 529 -9.24 -15.86 37.87
CA PRO A 529 -10.05 -16.86 38.56
C PRO A 529 -10.02 -16.62 40.08
N VAL A 530 -11.18 -16.38 40.67
CA VAL A 530 -11.31 -16.11 42.12
C VAL A 530 -11.66 -17.37 42.90
N ARG A 531 -12.57 -18.18 42.36
CA ARG A 531 -12.99 -19.46 42.96
C ARG A 531 -12.82 -20.56 41.94
N VAL A 532 -12.17 -21.65 42.31
CA VAL A 532 -11.96 -22.80 41.42
C VAL A 532 -12.53 -24.05 42.08
N HIS A 533 -13.31 -24.81 41.32
CA HIS A 533 -13.84 -26.10 41.73
C HIS A 533 -13.74 -27.12 40.60
N LYS A 534 -12.82 -28.08 40.74
CA LYS A 534 -12.49 -29.06 39.69
C LYS A 534 -12.18 -28.33 38.37
N ARG A 535 -13.03 -28.47 37.36
CA ARG A 535 -12.90 -27.84 36.03
C ARG A 535 -13.68 -26.53 35.87
N HIS A 536 -14.47 -26.15 36.88
CA HIS A 536 -15.23 -24.90 36.91
C HIS A 536 -14.42 -23.82 37.62
N ALA A 537 -14.50 -22.59 37.12
CA ALA A 537 -13.95 -21.44 37.82
C ALA A 537 -14.85 -20.22 37.68
N THR A 538 -14.91 -19.43 38.74
CA THR A 538 -15.55 -18.11 38.75
C THR A 538 -14.49 -17.06 38.44
N VAL A 539 -14.64 -16.37 37.32
CA VAL A 539 -13.70 -15.36 36.81
C VAL A 539 -14.25 -13.96 37.08
N LYS A 540 -13.38 -13.05 37.53
CA LYS A 540 -13.68 -11.63 37.76
C LYS A 540 -12.74 -10.72 36.98
N TYR A 541 -13.11 -9.44 36.87
CA TYR A 541 -12.32 -8.36 36.26
C TYR A 541 -12.09 -8.48 34.74
N MET A 542 -12.83 -9.34 34.05
CA MET A 542 -12.87 -9.34 32.59
C MET A 542 -13.96 -8.42 32.05
N PHE A 543 -15.13 -8.44 32.70
CA PHE A 543 -16.29 -7.60 32.41
C PHE A 543 -16.85 -7.05 33.72
N TYR A 544 -17.62 -5.97 33.60
CA TYR A 544 -18.25 -5.30 34.74
C TYR A 544 -19.79 -5.34 34.69
N ASN A 545 -20.36 -5.66 33.52
CA ASN A 545 -21.80 -5.82 33.32
C ASN A 545 -22.18 -7.27 33.00
N PRO A 546 -23.35 -7.76 33.44
CA PRO A 546 -23.84 -9.10 33.10
C PRO A 546 -24.20 -9.24 31.61
N ASP A 547 -24.73 -8.18 31.00
CA ASP A 547 -25.07 -8.16 29.57
C ASP A 547 -23.84 -8.40 28.69
N ASP A 548 -22.69 -7.84 29.07
CA ASP A 548 -21.43 -8.05 28.37
C ASP A 548 -21.01 -9.53 28.44
N VAL A 549 -21.20 -10.19 29.59
CA VAL A 549 -20.90 -11.63 29.74
C VAL A 549 -21.80 -12.47 28.82
N MET A 550 -23.08 -12.11 28.71
CA MET A 550 -24.02 -12.80 27.81
C MET A 550 -23.65 -12.59 26.34
N TRP A 551 -23.30 -11.36 25.95
CA TRP A 551 -22.84 -11.03 24.59
C TRP A 551 -21.61 -11.85 24.17
N PHE A 552 -20.63 -12.00 25.06
CA PHE A 552 -19.41 -12.76 24.80
C PHE A 552 -19.50 -14.26 25.15
N LYS A 553 -20.67 -14.77 25.59
CA LYS A 553 -20.88 -16.18 25.93
C LYS A 553 -20.45 -17.19 24.85
N PRO A 554 -20.72 -17.00 23.54
CA PRO A 554 -20.28 -17.95 22.52
C PRO A 554 -18.77 -17.95 22.27
N ALA A 555 -18.03 -16.99 22.85
CA ALA A 555 -16.60 -16.87 22.62
C ALA A 555 -15.79 -17.87 23.44
N GLY A 556 -14.76 -18.45 22.80
CA GLY A 556 -13.83 -19.35 23.45
C GLY A 556 -12.82 -18.62 24.33
N LEU A 557 -12.63 -19.09 25.56
CA LEU A 557 -11.62 -18.64 26.50
C LEU A 557 -10.34 -19.48 26.37
N THR A 558 -9.22 -18.84 26.62
CA THR A 558 -7.89 -19.45 26.71
C THR A 558 -7.22 -19.00 28.00
N THR A 559 -6.23 -19.72 28.51
CA THR A 559 -5.43 -19.23 29.64
C THR A 559 -3.97 -19.05 29.24
N LYS A 560 -3.21 -18.23 29.98
CA LYS A 560 -1.77 -18.06 29.74
C LYS A 560 -1.00 -19.39 29.88
N HIS A 561 -1.52 -20.33 30.68
CA HIS A 561 -0.98 -21.69 30.81
C HIS A 561 -1.50 -22.69 29.76
N GLY A 562 -2.24 -22.23 28.74
CA GLY A 562 -2.64 -23.04 27.59
C GLY A 562 -3.90 -23.88 27.78
N LEU A 563 -4.69 -23.63 28.83
CA LEU A 563 -6.02 -24.25 28.97
C LEU A 563 -7.02 -23.60 28.02
N GLN A 564 -8.04 -24.36 27.65
CA GLN A 564 -9.16 -23.89 26.83
C GLN A 564 -10.45 -24.04 27.63
N GLY A 565 -11.34 -23.07 27.51
CA GLY A 565 -12.62 -23.07 28.22
C GLY A 565 -13.67 -22.21 27.55
N ASN A 566 -14.89 -22.25 28.08
CA ASN A 566 -16.03 -21.48 27.60
C ASN A 566 -16.76 -20.82 28.78
N ILE A 567 -17.50 -19.76 28.49
CA ILE A 567 -18.38 -19.09 29.46
C ILE A 567 -19.68 -19.87 29.58
N ILE A 568 -20.16 -20.10 30.81
CA ILE A 568 -21.42 -20.79 31.09
C ILE A 568 -22.53 -19.77 31.34
N GLU A 569 -22.35 -18.95 32.36
CA GLU A 569 -23.39 -18.04 32.87
C GLU A 569 -22.74 -16.83 33.58
N SER A 570 -23.43 -15.69 33.56
CA SER A 570 -23.13 -14.55 34.41
C SER A 570 -23.59 -14.81 35.84
N VAL A 571 -22.82 -14.36 36.81
CA VAL A 571 -23.10 -14.51 38.24
C VAL A 571 -23.17 -13.12 38.88
N GLY A 572 -24.36 -12.70 39.30
CA GLY A 572 -24.59 -11.41 39.93
C GLY A 572 -24.54 -10.23 38.94
N VAL A 573 -24.42 -9.01 39.49
CA VAL A 573 -24.56 -7.75 38.73
C VAL A 573 -23.25 -7.13 38.26
N HIS A 574 -22.10 -7.64 38.72
CA HIS A 574 -20.78 -7.02 38.49
C HIS A 574 -19.95 -7.74 37.41
N GLY A 575 -20.60 -8.31 36.39
CA GLY A 575 -19.91 -8.99 35.27
C GLY A 575 -19.04 -10.19 35.68
N THR A 576 -19.26 -10.74 36.87
CA THR A 576 -18.61 -11.98 37.29
C THR A 576 -19.21 -13.13 36.48
N MET A 577 -18.38 -14.08 36.06
CA MET A 577 -18.84 -15.17 35.19
C MET A 577 -18.31 -16.52 35.65
N LYS A 578 -19.10 -17.56 35.38
CA LYS A 578 -18.70 -18.95 35.61
C LYS A 578 -18.23 -19.55 34.30
N CYS A 579 -17.05 -20.14 34.32
CA CYS A 579 -16.38 -20.71 33.16
C CYS A 579 -16.10 -22.19 33.37
N LEU A 580 -16.14 -22.96 32.28
CA LEU A 580 -15.76 -24.36 32.24
C LEU A 580 -14.48 -24.52 31.43
N PHE A 581 -13.47 -25.19 31.99
CA PHE A 581 -12.21 -25.47 31.32
C PHE A 581 -12.03 -26.95 31.00
N ASN A 582 -11.14 -27.26 30.06
CA ASN A 582 -10.72 -28.62 29.72
C ASN A 582 -10.03 -29.34 30.91
N ALA A 583 -9.26 -28.61 31.72
CA ALA A 583 -8.60 -29.12 32.92
C ALA A 583 -8.77 -28.16 34.11
N PRO A 584 -8.46 -28.59 35.36
CA PRO A 584 -8.49 -27.70 36.53
C PRO A 584 -7.52 -26.52 36.40
N ILE A 585 -8.06 -25.31 36.49
CA ILE A 585 -7.29 -24.05 36.41
C ILE A 585 -6.62 -23.72 37.76
N LYS A 586 -5.44 -23.08 37.73
CA LYS A 586 -4.77 -22.58 38.94
C LYS A 586 -5.24 -21.16 39.26
N GLN A 587 -5.24 -20.79 40.54
CA GLN A 587 -5.71 -19.45 40.97
C GLN A 587 -4.81 -18.30 40.50
N HIS A 588 -3.52 -18.56 40.26
CA HIS A 588 -2.58 -17.58 39.68
C HIS A 588 -2.56 -17.60 38.14
N ASP A 589 -3.44 -18.38 37.50
CA ASP A 589 -3.58 -18.35 36.05
C ASP A 589 -4.38 -17.10 35.63
N THR A 590 -4.18 -16.64 34.40
CA THR A 590 -4.94 -15.54 33.81
C THR A 590 -5.80 -16.09 32.68
N VAL A 591 -7.09 -15.85 32.76
CA VAL A 591 -8.06 -16.19 31.73
C VAL A 591 -8.06 -15.07 30.69
N CYS A 592 -7.99 -15.45 29.43
CA CYS A 592 -7.81 -14.60 28.28
C CYS A 592 -8.92 -14.86 27.26
N LEU A 593 -9.60 -13.80 26.83
CA LEU A 593 -10.57 -13.83 25.75
C LEU A 593 -9.98 -13.13 24.51
N PRO A 594 -9.54 -13.89 23.48
CA PRO A 594 -9.01 -13.31 22.26
C PRO A 594 -10.13 -12.87 21.31
N LEU A 595 -10.15 -11.58 20.97
CA LEU A 595 -11.08 -10.98 20.02
C LEU A 595 -10.33 -10.44 18.80
N TYR A 596 -10.97 -10.51 17.64
CA TYR A 596 -10.36 -10.23 16.35
C TYR A 596 -11.17 -9.23 15.53
N LYS A 597 -10.49 -8.28 14.88
CA LYS A 597 -11.08 -7.29 13.98
C LYS A 597 -10.19 -7.08 12.75
N ARG A 598 -10.77 -7.04 11.55
CA ARG A 598 -10.02 -6.69 10.33
C ARG A 598 -9.57 -5.23 10.36
N ILE A 599 -8.32 -4.98 9.96
CA ILE A 599 -7.75 -3.64 9.80
C ILE A 599 -7.46 -3.42 8.33
N PHE A 600 -7.82 -2.23 7.87
CA PHE A 600 -7.48 -1.72 6.55
C PHE A 600 -6.40 -0.63 6.66
N PRO A 601 -5.54 -0.48 5.64
CA PRO A 601 -4.68 0.68 5.49
C PRO A 601 -5.50 1.96 5.34
N LYS A 602 -4.87 3.11 5.55
CA LYS A 602 -5.49 4.43 5.39
C LYS A 602 -4.68 5.26 4.40
N TYR A 603 -5.33 6.19 3.72
CA TYR A 603 -4.61 7.20 2.94
C TYR A 603 -3.80 8.13 3.85
N ALA A 604 -2.65 8.58 3.35
CA ALA A 604 -1.90 9.65 3.98
C ALA A 604 -2.55 11.00 3.61
N PRO A 605 -2.43 12.04 4.46
CA PRO A 605 -2.88 13.36 4.09
C PRO A 605 -1.97 13.91 2.98
N THR A 606 -2.53 14.57 1.99
CA THR A 606 -1.78 15.36 1.01
C THR A 606 -0.90 16.36 1.77
N ALA A 607 0.40 16.44 1.44
CA ALA A 607 1.27 17.45 2.01
C ALA A 607 0.78 18.83 1.54
N VAL A 608 0.06 19.54 2.40
CA VAL A 608 -0.35 20.92 2.17
C VAL A 608 0.95 21.74 2.06
N GLY A 609 1.07 22.52 0.99
CA GLY A 609 2.05 23.61 0.91
C GLY A 609 1.83 24.64 2.05
N PRO A 610 2.65 25.69 2.16
CA PRO A 610 2.44 26.71 3.18
C PRO A 610 1.02 27.30 3.04
N ARG A 611 0.27 27.35 4.16
CA ARG A 611 -1.11 27.84 4.23
C ARG A 611 -1.15 29.29 3.72
N GLU A 612 -1.76 29.52 2.57
CA GLU A 612 -2.28 30.85 2.26
C GLU A 612 -3.46 31.15 3.20
N GLY A 613 -3.60 32.42 3.53
CA GLY A 613 -4.35 32.95 4.67
C GLY A 613 -5.80 32.47 4.79
N ASP A 614 -6.24 32.47 6.04
CA ASP A 614 -7.59 32.24 6.51
C ASP A 614 -8.56 33.27 5.92
N ASP A 615 -9.22 32.92 4.81
CA ASP A 615 -10.48 33.53 4.40
C ASP A 615 -11.58 32.46 4.46
N GLY A 616 -12.41 32.57 5.49
CA GLY A 616 -13.44 31.60 5.81
C GLY A 616 -14.51 31.49 4.73
N ALA A 617 -14.58 30.34 4.07
CA ALA A 617 -15.80 29.76 3.52
C ALA A 617 -15.62 28.25 3.27
N THR A 618 -16.22 27.44 4.13
CA THR A 618 -16.88 26.14 3.82
C THR A 618 -16.41 25.34 2.60
N THR A 619 -15.76 24.19 2.81
CA THR A 619 -16.41 22.85 2.79
C THR A 619 -15.31 21.78 2.84
N ALA A 620 -15.41 20.89 3.81
CA ALA A 620 -14.56 19.72 3.94
C ALA A 620 -14.71 18.78 2.73
N THR A 621 -13.79 18.89 1.77
CA THR A 621 -13.37 17.76 0.95
C THR A 621 -11.86 17.68 1.04
N ARG A 622 -11.35 17.11 2.15
CA ARG A 622 -10.00 16.55 2.16
C ARG A 622 -10.02 15.41 1.14
N LYS A 623 -9.73 15.72 -0.13
CA LYS A 623 -9.63 14.71 -1.17
C LYS A 623 -8.57 13.71 -0.71
N GLU A 624 -8.99 12.47 -0.48
CA GLU A 624 -8.10 11.35 -0.16
C GLU A 624 -7.25 11.03 -1.38
N GLN A 625 -6.19 11.81 -1.61
CA GLN A 625 -5.35 11.68 -2.78
C GLN A 625 -3.99 11.12 -2.41
N LEU A 626 -3.60 10.08 -3.15
CA LEU A 626 -2.26 9.53 -3.11
C LEU A 626 -1.31 10.54 -3.78
N VAL A 627 -0.38 11.12 -3.02
CA VAL A 627 0.67 11.98 -3.57
C VAL A 627 1.85 11.11 -3.97
N VAL A 628 1.92 10.76 -5.26
CA VAL A 628 3.09 10.13 -5.86
C VAL A 628 4.03 11.24 -6.33
N PHE A 629 5.19 11.30 -5.68
CA PHE A 629 6.32 12.13 -6.02
C PHE A 629 7.09 11.44 -7.14
#